data_AF-A0A437JC85-F1
#
_entry.id   AF-A0A437JC85-F1
#
_cell.length_a   1.000
_cell.length_b   1.000
_cell.length_c   1.000
_cell.angle_alpha   90.00
_cell.angle_beta   90.00
_cell.angle_gamma   90.00
#
_symmetry.space_group_name_H-M   'P 1'
#
loop_
_entity.id
_entity.type
_entity.pdbx_description
1 polymer ?
#
loop_
_entity_poly.entity_id
_entity_poly.type
_entity_poly.pdbx_seq_one_letter_code
_entity_poly.pdbx_strand_id
1 'polypeptide(L)'
;MSTRTDSGGSDPIIESRDQLIAAFAKGEKPPERWRIGTEHEKFVYSVKDHHAPSYEEKGGIHTLLIGLTRYGWKPVFEGENIIALSGDDGTISLEPAGQLELSGAPLENLHQTCAETGRHLEQVKYVGDMLGLGFLGLGMWPDKTRADLPIMPKGRYEIMLRHMPRVGSMGLDMMLRTCTVQVNLDYRSEAGMAKMFRTSLALQPLATALFANSPFTEGKPNGFLSYRSHIWSDTDPHRTGMLPFVFEDGFGYERYADYALDVPMYFVFREGKYIDASGLSFRDFLEGKLSVLPGEKPTEKDWEDHLSTAFPEVRLKSFLEMRGADGGPWGRICALPALWVGLLYDDTALDAAWDVVKDWSMNERQALRDSVPRLGLNAPIGGGRTLRHIAAEVVEIARSGLAARGRLNSAGDNETGYLAALQDVVASGKTPAERLLDRYHGEWGGDVSRVYAEESF
;
A
#
# COMPACT_ATOMS: atom_id res chain seq x y z
N MET A 1 -4.75 -5.96 -3.98
CA MET A 1 -4.70 -6.01 -5.48
C MET A 1 -5.97 -6.51 -6.19
N SER A 2 -6.17 -6.25 -7.50
CA SER A 2 -7.25 -6.88 -8.31
C SER A 2 -6.95 -8.37 -8.60
N THR A 3 -7.84 -9.25 -8.15
CA THR A 3 -7.84 -10.71 -8.35
C THR A 3 -8.98 -11.09 -9.30
N ARG A 4 -8.89 -10.60 -10.55
CA ARG A 4 -9.97 -10.76 -11.54
C ARG A 4 -10.20 -12.24 -11.87
N THR A 5 -11.39 -12.71 -11.56
CA THR A 5 -11.94 -13.96 -12.10
C THR A 5 -12.92 -13.64 -13.23
N ASP A 6 -13.13 -14.58 -14.16
CA ASP A 6 -14.23 -14.51 -15.12
C ASP A 6 -15.55 -14.50 -14.35
N SER A 7 -16.13 -13.32 -14.15
CA SER A 7 -17.51 -13.17 -13.74
C SER A 7 -18.33 -13.51 -14.98
N GLY A 8 -18.98 -14.68 -15.01
CA GLY A 8 -19.79 -15.13 -16.15
C GLY A 8 -21.04 -14.28 -16.47
N GLY A 9 -21.07 -13.00 -16.10
CA GLY A 9 -22.07 -12.00 -16.47
C GLY A 9 -21.44 -10.84 -17.24
N SER A 10 -22.24 -10.14 -18.05
CA SER A 10 -21.78 -8.96 -18.79
C SER A 10 -21.68 -7.76 -17.84
N ASP A 11 -20.47 -7.38 -17.45
CA ASP A 11 -20.22 -6.13 -16.73
C ASP A 11 -20.76 -4.94 -17.55
N PRO A 12 -21.37 -3.91 -16.93
CA PRO A 12 -21.94 -2.79 -17.66
C PRO A 12 -20.89 -2.06 -18.52
N ILE A 13 -21.25 -1.73 -19.77
CA ILE A 13 -20.42 -0.95 -20.68
C ILE A 13 -20.46 0.53 -20.29
N ILE A 14 -19.31 1.18 -20.36
CA ILE A 14 -19.14 2.61 -20.18
C ILE A 14 -19.28 3.28 -21.55
N GLU A 15 -20.30 4.12 -21.70
CA GLU A 15 -20.65 4.84 -22.91
C GLU A 15 -20.19 6.31 -22.88
N SER A 16 -19.95 6.86 -21.69
CA SER A 16 -19.58 8.27 -21.51
C SER A 16 -18.57 8.50 -20.39
N ARG A 17 -17.91 9.66 -20.44
CA ARG A 17 -17.00 10.13 -19.38
C ARG A 17 -17.73 10.32 -18.04
N ASP A 18 -19.01 10.70 -18.05
CA ASP A 18 -19.79 10.90 -16.82
C ASP A 18 -19.91 9.61 -15.99
N GLN A 19 -19.96 8.45 -16.65
CA GLN A 19 -19.97 7.16 -15.95
C GLN A 19 -18.62 6.86 -15.26
N LEU A 20 -17.50 7.30 -15.84
CA LEU A 20 -16.17 7.19 -15.21
C LEU A 20 -16.10 8.03 -13.93
N ILE A 21 -16.65 9.25 -13.98
CA ILE A 21 -16.70 10.18 -12.85
C ILE A 21 -17.65 9.65 -11.76
N ALA A 22 -18.82 9.15 -12.17
CA ALA A 22 -19.81 8.61 -11.25
C ALA A 22 -19.30 7.43 -10.42
N ALA A 23 -18.26 6.71 -10.89
CA ALA A 23 -17.62 5.64 -10.12
C ALA A 23 -17.05 6.14 -8.78
N PHE A 24 -16.52 7.36 -8.73
CA PHE A 24 -16.01 7.96 -7.49
C PHE A 24 -17.16 8.43 -6.58
N ALA A 25 -18.20 9.03 -7.14
CA ALA A 25 -19.38 9.45 -6.41
C ALA A 25 -20.15 8.27 -5.79
N LYS A 26 -20.18 7.10 -6.44
CA LYS A 26 -20.73 5.85 -5.89
C LYS A 26 -20.01 5.40 -4.59
N GLY A 27 -18.79 5.87 -4.36
CA GLY A 27 -18.03 5.62 -3.14
C GLY A 27 -18.49 6.41 -1.91
N GLU A 28 -19.28 7.47 -2.10
CA GLU A 28 -19.75 8.32 -1.02
C GLU A 28 -20.64 7.56 -0.03
N LYS A 29 -20.34 7.71 1.26
CA LYS A 29 -21.06 7.04 2.35
C LYS A 29 -21.23 7.98 3.55
N PRO A 30 -22.36 7.92 4.27
CA PRO A 30 -22.47 8.61 5.56
C PRO A 30 -21.46 8.04 6.58
N PRO A 31 -20.99 8.83 7.56
CA PRO A 31 -19.93 8.41 8.51
C PRO A 31 -20.20 7.08 9.25
N GLU A 32 -21.44 6.80 9.62
CA GLU A 32 -21.88 5.55 10.24
C GLU A 32 -21.65 4.30 9.37
N ARG A 33 -21.52 4.48 8.05
CA ARG A 33 -21.18 3.42 7.09
C ARG A 33 -19.70 3.40 6.69
N TRP A 34 -18.88 4.31 7.22
CA TRP A 34 -17.45 4.28 6.97
C TRP A 34 -16.83 3.03 7.56
N ARG A 35 -15.86 2.47 6.85
CA ARG A 35 -15.10 1.30 7.23
C ARG A 35 -13.60 1.58 7.12
N ILE A 36 -12.81 0.65 7.63
CA ILE A 36 -11.35 0.68 7.66
C ILE A 36 -10.89 -0.62 7.00
N GLY A 37 -10.39 -0.54 5.77
CA GLY A 37 -9.67 -1.66 5.15
C GLY A 37 -8.18 -1.50 5.40
N THR A 38 -7.48 -2.56 5.77
CA THR A 38 -6.01 -2.52 5.97
C THR A 38 -5.38 -3.57 5.08
N GLU A 39 -4.38 -3.15 4.30
CA GLU A 39 -3.60 -4.05 3.46
C GLU A 39 -2.17 -4.12 3.98
N HIS A 40 -1.58 -5.30 4.04
CA HIS A 40 -0.18 -5.44 4.41
C HIS A 40 0.50 -6.60 3.70
N GLU A 41 1.73 -6.35 3.26
CA GLU A 41 2.58 -7.32 2.60
C GLU A 41 3.69 -7.78 3.57
N LYS A 42 4.19 -8.98 3.34
CA LYS A 42 5.32 -9.56 4.08
C LYS A 42 6.12 -10.46 3.16
N PHE A 43 7.43 -10.47 3.38
CA PHE A 43 8.33 -11.36 2.66
C PHE A 43 8.23 -12.76 3.24
N VAL A 44 8.13 -13.76 2.36
CA VAL A 44 8.18 -15.18 2.73
C VAL A 44 9.60 -15.68 2.46
N TYR A 45 10.22 -16.38 3.40
CA TYR A 45 11.56 -16.94 3.23
C TYR A 45 11.65 -18.36 3.80
N SER A 46 12.58 -19.16 3.29
CA SER A 46 12.91 -20.46 3.87
C SER A 46 13.78 -20.28 5.12
N VAL A 47 13.37 -20.86 6.25
CA VAL A 47 14.13 -20.78 7.53
C VAL A 47 15.49 -21.49 7.43
N LYS A 48 15.67 -22.39 6.46
CA LYS A 48 16.89 -23.17 6.29
C LYS A 48 18.08 -22.33 5.83
N ASP A 49 17.87 -21.42 4.89
CA ASP A 49 18.93 -20.70 4.16
C ASP A 49 18.53 -19.29 3.70
N HIS A 50 17.36 -18.81 4.13
CA HIS A 50 16.81 -17.48 3.88
C HIS A 50 16.50 -17.15 2.41
N HIS A 51 16.44 -18.14 1.51
CA HIS A 51 16.00 -17.87 0.13
C HIS A 51 14.50 -17.55 0.06
N ALA A 52 14.07 -16.82 -0.97
CA ALA A 52 12.66 -16.58 -1.24
C ALA A 52 12.06 -17.79 -1.98
N PRO A 53 11.13 -18.54 -1.38
CA PRO A 53 10.64 -19.79 -1.94
C PRO A 53 9.86 -19.54 -3.23
N SER A 54 10.08 -20.38 -4.23
CA SER A 54 9.33 -20.28 -5.50
C SER A 54 7.91 -20.83 -5.37
N TYR A 55 7.09 -20.63 -6.41
CA TYR A 55 5.71 -21.10 -6.43
C TYR A 55 5.61 -22.64 -6.37
N GLU A 56 6.32 -23.33 -7.27
CA GLU A 56 6.30 -24.79 -7.44
C GLU A 56 7.23 -25.55 -6.48
N GLU A 57 8.04 -24.84 -5.71
CA GLU A 57 8.94 -25.47 -4.76
C GLU A 57 8.18 -26.31 -3.73
N LYS A 58 8.74 -27.48 -3.39
CA LYS A 58 8.18 -28.33 -2.35
C LYS A 58 8.19 -27.61 -1.01
N GLY A 59 7.01 -27.29 -0.47
CA GLY A 59 6.88 -26.48 0.73
C GLY A 59 6.95 -24.97 0.47
N GLY A 60 7.00 -24.54 -0.79
CA GLY A 60 7.00 -23.14 -1.21
C GLY A 60 5.60 -22.51 -1.25
N ILE A 61 5.45 -21.45 -2.05
CA ILE A 61 4.27 -20.56 -1.99
C ILE A 61 2.95 -21.29 -2.29
N HIS A 62 2.91 -22.18 -3.30
CA HIS A 62 1.70 -22.94 -3.59
C HIS A 62 1.28 -23.83 -2.40
N THR A 63 2.26 -24.49 -1.75
CA THR A 63 2.00 -25.34 -0.58
C THR A 63 1.52 -24.52 0.61
N LEU A 64 2.08 -23.31 0.81
CA LEU A 64 1.62 -22.36 1.82
C LEU A 64 0.16 -21.96 1.62
N LEU A 65 -0.24 -21.61 0.39
CA LEU A 65 -1.62 -21.26 0.07
C LEU A 65 -2.58 -22.43 0.34
N ILE A 66 -2.21 -23.65 -0.08
CA ILE A 66 -2.99 -24.86 0.25
C ILE A 66 -3.09 -25.03 1.76
N GLY A 67 -1.98 -24.87 2.49
CA GLY A 67 -1.95 -25.03 3.94
C GLY A 67 -2.91 -24.08 4.67
N LEU A 68 -3.07 -22.84 4.16
CA LEU A 68 -3.99 -21.85 4.73
C LEU A 68 -5.47 -22.20 4.53
N THR A 69 -5.84 -23.00 3.52
CA THR A 69 -7.24 -23.42 3.30
C THR A 69 -7.88 -24.13 4.49
N ARG A 70 -7.07 -24.70 5.39
CA ARG A 70 -7.53 -25.31 6.65
C ARG A 70 -8.27 -24.34 7.58
N TYR A 71 -8.08 -23.04 7.41
CA TYR A 71 -8.74 -21.99 8.17
C TYR A 71 -9.99 -21.43 7.46
N GLY A 72 -10.50 -22.12 6.44
CA GLY A 72 -11.72 -21.73 5.72
C GLY A 72 -11.48 -20.80 4.52
N TRP A 73 -10.23 -20.44 4.25
CA TRP A 73 -9.82 -19.71 3.05
C TRP A 73 -10.12 -20.53 1.78
N LYS A 74 -10.77 -19.88 0.80
CA LYS A 74 -11.19 -20.48 -0.47
C LYS A 74 -10.22 -20.10 -1.58
N PRO A 75 -9.63 -21.07 -2.30
CA PRO A 75 -8.74 -20.80 -3.42
C PRO A 75 -9.38 -19.95 -4.52
N VAL A 76 -8.62 -18.99 -5.02
CA VAL A 76 -8.94 -18.20 -6.22
C VAL A 76 -7.89 -18.52 -7.27
N PHE A 77 -8.36 -18.92 -8.45
CA PHE A 77 -7.52 -19.46 -9.52
C PHE A 77 -7.34 -18.48 -10.68
N GLU A 78 -6.15 -18.51 -11.27
CA GLU A 78 -5.88 -18.02 -12.62
C GLU A 78 -5.38 -19.22 -13.44
N GLY A 79 -6.21 -19.69 -14.37
CA GLY A 79 -6.00 -20.99 -14.99
C GLY A 79 -6.03 -22.11 -13.94
N GLU A 80 -4.94 -22.88 -13.85
CA GLU A 80 -4.79 -23.98 -12.89
C GLU A 80 -4.09 -23.54 -11.58
N ASN A 81 -3.54 -22.32 -11.53
CA ASN A 81 -2.74 -21.85 -10.41
C ASN A 81 -3.61 -21.15 -9.36
N ILE A 82 -3.44 -21.50 -8.08
CA ILE A 82 -3.96 -20.72 -6.96
C ILE A 82 -3.13 -19.44 -6.84
N ILE A 83 -3.75 -18.27 -7.05
CA ILE A 83 -3.06 -16.98 -7.03
C ILE A 83 -3.48 -16.08 -5.85
N ALA A 84 -4.57 -16.45 -5.18
CA ALA A 84 -5.11 -15.78 -4.02
C ALA A 84 -6.02 -16.75 -3.24
N LEU A 85 -6.40 -16.35 -2.03
CA LEU A 85 -7.43 -17.00 -1.24
C LEU A 85 -8.44 -15.94 -0.79
N SER A 86 -9.73 -16.27 -0.81
CA SER A 86 -10.80 -15.41 -0.29
C SER A 86 -11.37 -15.97 1.00
N GLY A 87 -11.78 -15.11 1.93
CA GLY A 87 -12.32 -15.52 3.22
C GLY A 87 -13.07 -14.38 3.91
N ASP A 88 -13.56 -14.63 5.12
CA ASP A 88 -14.34 -13.65 5.89
C ASP A 88 -13.47 -12.46 6.34
N ASP A 89 -12.18 -12.70 6.57
CA ASP A 89 -11.16 -11.70 6.92
C ASP A 89 -10.56 -11.01 5.67
N GLY A 90 -11.21 -11.09 4.50
CA GLY A 90 -10.80 -10.43 3.27
C GLY A 90 -10.16 -11.37 2.24
N THR A 91 -9.02 -10.97 1.67
CA THR A 91 -8.33 -11.72 0.62
C THR A 91 -6.83 -11.82 0.90
N ILE A 92 -6.29 -13.03 0.84
CA ILE A 92 -4.84 -13.28 0.80
C ILE A 92 -4.42 -13.29 -0.67
N SER A 93 -3.42 -12.49 -1.06
CA SER A 93 -2.96 -12.45 -2.45
C SER A 93 -1.42 -12.46 -2.52
N LEU A 94 -0.89 -12.71 -3.72
CA LEU A 94 0.55 -12.73 -3.98
C LEU A 94 0.96 -11.54 -4.85
N GLU A 95 1.97 -10.80 -4.41
CA GLU A 95 2.73 -9.82 -5.19
C GLU A 95 3.74 -10.49 -6.15
N PRO A 96 4.37 -9.76 -7.10
CA PRO A 96 5.17 -10.35 -8.19
C PRO A 96 6.24 -11.36 -7.78
N ALA A 97 6.89 -11.19 -6.63
CA ALA A 97 7.92 -12.08 -6.12
C ALA A 97 7.47 -12.99 -4.96
N GLY A 98 6.17 -13.12 -4.74
CA GLY A 98 5.61 -13.97 -3.70
C GLY A 98 5.53 -13.31 -2.33
N GLN A 99 5.64 -11.98 -2.25
CA GLN A 99 5.24 -11.28 -1.03
C GLN A 99 3.76 -11.59 -0.75
N LEU A 100 3.47 -12.02 0.47
CA LEU A 100 2.14 -12.48 0.86
C LEU A 100 1.32 -11.32 1.41
N GLU A 101 0.38 -10.82 0.62
CA GLU A 101 -0.52 -9.74 1.00
C GLU A 101 -1.74 -10.29 1.76
N LEU A 102 -2.16 -9.59 2.82
CA LEU A 102 -3.56 -9.60 3.27
C LEU A 102 -4.17 -8.27 2.85
N SER A 103 -5.24 -8.31 2.06
CA SER A 103 -6.18 -7.20 1.89
C SER A 103 -7.38 -7.49 2.80
N GLY A 104 -7.37 -6.85 3.98
CA GLY A 104 -8.31 -7.11 5.06
C GLY A 104 -9.74 -6.69 4.73
N ALA A 105 -10.70 -7.20 5.50
CA ALA A 105 -12.10 -6.85 5.35
C ALA A 105 -12.34 -5.35 5.67
N PRO A 106 -13.43 -4.75 5.16
CA PRO A 106 -13.83 -3.41 5.56
C PRO A 106 -14.44 -3.42 6.98
N LEU A 107 -13.65 -3.05 7.99
CA LEU A 107 -14.01 -3.16 9.41
C LEU A 107 -14.47 -1.84 10.03
N GLU A 108 -15.19 -1.89 11.16
CA GLU A 108 -15.81 -0.71 11.78
C GLU A 108 -14.87 0.07 12.69
N ASN A 109 -13.89 -0.62 13.27
CA ASN A 109 -12.99 -0.06 14.26
C ASN A 109 -11.63 -0.77 14.23
N LEU A 110 -10.63 -0.10 14.80
CA LEU A 110 -9.24 -0.54 14.82
C LEU A 110 -9.02 -1.78 15.69
N HIS A 111 -9.90 -2.04 16.68
CA HIS A 111 -9.82 -3.29 17.44
C HIS A 111 -10.10 -4.50 16.56
N GLN A 112 -11.10 -4.41 15.67
CA GLN A 112 -11.36 -5.43 14.68
C GLN A 112 -10.18 -5.57 13.71
N THR A 113 -9.65 -4.45 13.19
CA THR A 113 -8.48 -4.46 12.28
C THR A 113 -7.28 -5.17 12.89
N CYS A 114 -6.96 -4.87 14.15
CA CYS A 114 -5.83 -5.48 14.83
C CYS A 114 -6.07 -6.94 15.21
N ALA A 115 -7.32 -7.32 15.51
CA ALA A 115 -7.69 -8.71 15.73
C ALA A 115 -7.64 -9.53 14.42
N GLU A 116 -8.09 -8.98 13.29
CA GLU A 116 -7.97 -9.58 11.95
C GLU A 116 -6.51 -9.79 11.59
N THR A 117 -5.70 -8.75 11.72
CA THR A 117 -4.25 -8.83 11.49
C THR A 117 -3.64 -9.93 12.38
N GLY A 118 -3.95 -9.94 13.67
CA GLY A 118 -3.45 -10.95 14.61
C GLY A 118 -3.80 -12.38 14.20
N ARG A 119 -5.07 -12.64 13.86
CA ARG A 119 -5.52 -13.95 13.36
C ARG A 119 -4.77 -14.36 12.10
N HIS A 120 -4.61 -13.46 11.14
CA HIS A 120 -3.89 -13.77 9.91
C HIS A 120 -2.42 -14.10 10.18
N LEU A 121 -1.74 -13.33 11.02
CA LEU A 121 -0.34 -13.57 11.40
C LEU A 121 -0.17 -14.92 12.13
N GLU A 122 -1.09 -15.27 13.03
CA GLU A 122 -1.08 -16.58 13.70
C GLU A 122 -1.25 -17.74 12.71
N GLN A 123 -2.16 -17.60 11.73
CA GLN A 123 -2.41 -18.63 10.72
C GLN A 123 -1.21 -18.83 9.80
N VAL A 124 -0.63 -17.75 9.26
CA VAL A 124 0.53 -17.85 8.37
C VAL A 124 1.74 -18.39 9.12
N LYS A 125 1.97 -17.95 10.37
CA LYS A 125 3.06 -18.46 11.21
C LYS A 125 2.91 -19.96 11.46
N TYR A 126 1.72 -20.41 11.85
CA TYR A 126 1.48 -21.83 12.11
C TYR A 126 1.69 -22.69 10.85
N VAL A 127 1.23 -22.23 9.68
CA VAL A 127 1.47 -22.94 8.42
C VAL A 127 2.94 -22.87 8.01
N GLY A 128 3.59 -21.72 8.18
CA GLY A 128 5.01 -21.53 7.91
C GLY A 128 5.89 -22.45 8.75
N ASP A 129 5.62 -22.56 10.06
CA ASP A 129 6.34 -23.45 10.99
C ASP A 129 6.29 -24.92 10.52
N MET A 130 5.15 -25.37 9.98
CA MET A 130 5.02 -26.73 9.40
C MET A 130 5.81 -26.92 8.10
N LEU A 131 6.00 -25.85 7.33
CA LEU A 131 6.66 -25.87 6.01
C LEU A 131 8.14 -25.48 6.07
N GLY A 132 8.63 -25.00 7.22
CA GLY A 132 9.96 -24.42 7.35
C GLY A 132 10.08 -23.04 6.69
N LEU A 133 8.98 -22.27 6.67
CA LEU A 133 8.92 -20.90 6.16
C LEU A 133 8.80 -19.89 7.30
N GLY A 134 9.48 -18.76 7.16
CA GLY A 134 9.33 -17.59 8.02
C GLY A 134 8.76 -16.40 7.25
N PHE A 135 8.31 -15.39 8.00
CA PHE A 135 7.78 -14.15 7.46
C PHE A 135 8.58 -12.96 7.98
N LEU A 136 8.91 -12.01 7.11
CA LEU A 136 9.74 -10.85 7.45
C LEU A 136 9.00 -9.54 7.14
N GLY A 137 8.88 -8.68 8.14
CA GLY A 137 8.21 -7.38 8.06
C GLY A 137 9.19 -6.24 7.81
N LEU A 138 9.56 -5.99 6.56
CA LEU A 138 10.44 -4.88 6.13
C LEU A 138 9.82 -4.11 4.97
N GLY A 139 10.35 -2.92 4.67
CA GLY A 139 9.96 -2.17 3.47
C GLY A 139 10.55 -2.72 2.17
N MET A 140 11.71 -3.38 2.26
CA MET A 140 12.44 -3.93 1.13
C MET A 140 13.19 -5.21 1.53
N TRP A 141 13.35 -6.17 0.61
CA TRP A 141 14.29 -7.28 0.77
C TRP A 141 15.70 -6.74 1.11
N PRO A 142 16.30 -7.13 2.25
CA PRO A 142 17.54 -6.51 2.72
C PRO A 142 18.78 -7.08 2.03
N ASP A 143 18.72 -8.30 1.49
CA ASP A 143 19.86 -9.07 1.01
C ASP A 143 19.70 -9.69 -0.39
N LYS A 144 18.50 -9.65 -0.99
CA LYS A 144 18.24 -10.28 -2.29
C LYS A 144 18.47 -9.34 -3.47
N THR A 145 19.11 -9.86 -4.52
CA THR A 145 19.12 -9.23 -5.84
C THR A 145 17.78 -9.50 -6.54
N ARG A 146 17.50 -8.80 -7.65
CA ARG A 146 16.31 -9.08 -8.48
C ARG A 146 16.33 -10.50 -9.05
N ALA A 147 17.52 -11.03 -9.36
CA ALA A 147 17.69 -12.34 -10.02
C ALA A 147 17.48 -13.52 -9.06
N ASP A 148 17.59 -13.29 -7.75
CA ASP A 148 17.38 -14.33 -6.73
C ASP A 148 15.89 -14.58 -6.45
N LEU A 149 15.00 -13.74 -6.99
CA LEU A 149 13.59 -13.72 -6.62
C LEU A 149 12.74 -14.48 -7.63
N PRO A 150 11.83 -15.35 -7.16
CA PRO A 150 10.91 -16.06 -8.04
C PRO A 150 9.90 -15.07 -8.65
N ILE A 151 9.23 -15.50 -9.72
CA ILE A 151 8.10 -14.77 -10.31
C ILE A 151 6.84 -15.58 -10.10
N MET A 152 5.81 -14.96 -9.53
CA MET A 152 4.52 -15.61 -9.30
C MET A 152 3.75 -15.78 -10.63
N PRO A 153 3.03 -16.90 -10.81
CA PRO A 153 2.40 -17.25 -12.09
C PRO A 153 1.07 -16.49 -12.32
N LYS A 154 1.14 -15.16 -12.42
CA LYS A 154 0.02 -14.25 -12.71
C LYS A 154 0.29 -13.49 -14.00
N GLY A 155 -0.57 -13.62 -15.00
CA GLY A 155 -0.38 -13.09 -16.35
C GLY A 155 -0.20 -11.57 -16.38
N ARG A 156 -0.88 -10.83 -15.49
CA ARG A 156 -0.68 -9.38 -15.35
C ARG A 156 0.76 -8.97 -15.03
N TYR A 157 1.51 -9.82 -14.30
CA TYR A 157 2.88 -9.50 -13.92
C TYR A 157 3.83 -9.67 -15.10
N GLU A 158 3.58 -10.59 -16.02
CA GLU A 158 4.37 -10.72 -17.24
C GLU A 158 4.36 -9.42 -18.05
N ILE A 159 3.19 -8.80 -18.19
CA ILE A 159 3.02 -7.51 -18.88
C ILE A 159 3.78 -6.41 -18.14
N MET A 160 3.60 -6.31 -16.82
CA MET A 160 4.27 -5.29 -16.01
C MET A 160 5.80 -5.44 -16.00
N LEU A 161 6.33 -6.67 -15.91
CA LEU A 161 7.77 -6.95 -15.94
C LEU A 161 8.42 -6.50 -17.25
N ARG A 162 7.73 -6.62 -18.39
CA ARG A 162 8.19 -6.07 -19.68
C ARG A 162 8.01 -4.56 -19.77
N HIS A 163 7.01 -4.00 -19.09
CA HIS A 163 6.71 -2.58 -19.14
C HIS A 163 7.67 -1.73 -18.31
N MET A 164 7.94 -2.11 -17.05
CA MET A 164 8.69 -1.28 -16.10
C MET A 164 10.02 -0.74 -16.63
N PRO A 165 10.88 -1.54 -17.31
CA PRO A 165 12.15 -1.04 -17.84
C PRO A 165 12.04 0.08 -18.89
N ARG A 166 10.85 0.29 -19.47
CA ARG A 166 10.60 1.35 -20.47
C ARG A 166 10.28 2.71 -19.82
N VAL A 167 9.88 2.73 -18.54
CA VAL A 167 9.33 3.92 -17.87
C VAL A 167 10.10 4.34 -16.62
N GLY A 168 10.97 3.49 -16.08
CA GLY A 168 11.83 3.81 -14.93
C GLY A 168 12.86 2.71 -14.66
N SER A 169 13.91 3.01 -13.89
CA SER A 169 14.97 2.03 -13.59
C SER A 169 14.65 1.16 -12.36
N MET A 170 13.72 1.61 -11.51
CA MET A 170 13.39 0.98 -10.22
C MET A 170 12.03 0.27 -10.21
N GLY A 171 11.24 0.33 -11.28
CA GLY A 171 9.92 -0.32 -11.32
C GLY A 171 9.95 -1.83 -11.10
N LEU A 172 11.03 -2.50 -11.50
CA LEU A 172 11.24 -3.93 -11.18
C LEU A 172 11.53 -4.17 -9.69
N ASP A 173 12.18 -3.22 -9.01
CA ASP A 173 12.38 -3.31 -7.56
C ASP A 173 11.10 -3.08 -6.79
N MET A 174 10.25 -2.16 -7.25
CA MET A 174 8.92 -1.97 -6.68
C MET A 174 8.17 -3.30 -6.69
N MET A 175 8.11 -3.95 -7.86
CA MET A 175 7.40 -5.21 -8.04
C MET A 175 7.98 -6.36 -7.19
N LEU A 176 9.29 -6.54 -7.21
CA LEU A 176 9.91 -7.76 -6.70
C LEU A 176 10.45 -7.62 -5.27
N ARG A 177 10.84 -6.40 -4.88
CA ARG A 177 11.66 -6.17 -3.69
C ARG A 177 11.00 -5.41 -2.58
N THR A 178 9.75 -4.94 -2.72
CA THR A 178 9.13 -4.11 -1.68
C THR A 178 7.97 -4.80 -0.98
N CYS A 179 7.72 -4.37 0.27
CA CYS A 179 6.54 -4.68 1.06
C CYS A 179 5.99 -3.40 1.69
N THR A 180 4.67 -3.26 1.78
CA THR A 180 3.97 -2.08 2.32
C THR A 180 2.98 -2.44 3.43
N VAL A 181 2.59 -1.43 4.21
CA VAL A 181 1.27 -1.40 4.86
C VAL A 181 0.47 -0.26 4.22
N GLN A 182 -0.83 -0.45 4.01
CA GLN A 182 -1.75 0.54 3.45
C GLN A 182 -3.06 0.54 4.25
N VAL A 183 -3.77 1.65 4.21
CA VAL A 183 -5.14 1.73 4.75
C VAL A 183 -6.06 2.33 3.69
N ASN A 184 -7.29 1.83 3.64
CA ASN A 184 -8.38 2.22 2.75
C ASN A 184 -9.47 2.89 3.59
N LEU A 185 -9.79 4.15 3.28
CA LEU A 185 -10.75 4.97 4.04
C LEU A 185 -11.81 5.60 3.13
N ASP A 186 -13.04 5.57 3.61
CA ASP A 186 -14.23 6.12 2.97
C ASP A 186 -14.33 7.64 3.12
N TYR A 187 -15.18 8.27 2.31
CA TYR A 187 -15.48 9.69 2.36
C TYR A 187 -16.99 9.95 2.21
N ARG A 188 -17.46 11.10 2.68
CA ARG A 188 -18.90 11.46 2.69
C ARG A 188 -19.40 12.19 1.47
N SER A 189 -18.51 12.91 0.79
CA SER A 189 -18.85 13.79 -0.32
C SER A 189 -17.59 14.16 -1.10
N GLU A 190 -17.72 14.67 -2.32
CA GLU A 190 -16.61 15.18 -3.12
C GLU A 190 -15.75 16.22 -2.37
N ALA A 191 -16.39 17.19 -1.70
CA ALA A 191 -15.67 18.20 -0.91
C ALA A 191 -14.94 17.59 0.29
N GLY A 192 -15.55 16.60 0.95
CA GLY A 192 -14.91 15.85 2.04
C GLY A 192 -13.71 15.04 1.54
N MET A 193 -13.88 14.34 0.42
CA MET A 193 -12.83 13.61 -0.28
C MET A 193 -11.67 14.54 -0.63
N ALA A 194 -11.94 15.69 -1.25
CA ALA A 194 -10.88 16.63 -1.65
C ALA A 194 -10.07 17.12 -0.45
N LYS A 195 -10.71 17.42 0.68
CA LYS A 195 -10.03 17.83 1.93
C LYS A 195 -9.18 16.70 2.51
N MET A 196 -9.74 15.49 2.60
CA MET A 196 -9.02 14.30 3.07
C MET A 196 -7.82 14.00 2.17
N PHE A 197 -7.99 14.08 0.85
CA PHE A 197 -6.93 13.82 -0.13
C PHE A 197 -5.79 14.84 0.01
N ARG A 198 -6.08 16.14 0.05
CA ARG A 198 -5.06 17.19 0.25
C ARG A 198 -4.29 17.02 1.55
N THR A 199 -5.01 16.75 2.64
CA THR A 199 -4.41 16.55 3.97
C THR A 199 -3.52 15.31 3.98
N SER A 200 -4.01 14.21 3.41
CA SER A 200 -3.28 12.94 3.36
C SER A 200 -2.04 13.03 2.48
N LEU A 201 -2.14 13.61 1.27
CA LEU A 201 -0.97 13.83 0.40
C LEU A 201 0.09 14.70 1.07
N ALA A 202 -0.32 15.80 1.71
CA ALA A 202 0.63 16.69 2.36
C ALA A 202 1.34 16.02 3.56
N LEU A 203 0.63 15.16 4.31
CA LEU A 203 1.18 14.42 5.44
C LEU A 203 1.80 13.07 5.07
N GLN A 204 1.67 12.61 3.82
CA GLN A 204 2.20 11.30 3.41
C GLN A 204 3.70 11.16 3.66
N PRO A 205 4.55 12.18 3.39
CA PRO A 205 5.97 12.10 3.74
C PRO A 205 6.24 11.94 5.24
N LEU A 206 5.39 12.48 6.13
CA LEU A 206 5.51 12.23 7.57
C LEU A 206 5.20 10.77 7.90
N ALA A 207 4.16 10.19 7.29
CA ALA A 207 3.89 8.76 7.44
C ALA A 207 5.06 7.92 6.90
N THR A 208 5.62 8.24 5.74
CA THR A 208 6.83 7.56 5.23
C THR A 208 7.98 7.64 6.23
N ALA A 209 8.23 8.81 6.85
CA ALA A 209 9.28 8.98 7.84
C ALA A 209 9.04 8.14 9.12
N LEU A 210 7.82 8.16 9.66
CA LEU A 210 7.46 7.41 10.87
C LEU A 210 7.56 5.90 10.67
N PHE A 211 7.32 5.42 9.45
CA PHE A 211 7.29 4.00 9.10
C PHE A 211 8.56 3.50 8.41
N ALA A 212 9.54 4.36 8.12
CA ALA A 212 10.75 4.01 7.35
C ALA A 212 11.46 2.75 7.88
N ASN A 213 11.59 1.72 7.04
CA ASN A 213 11.99 0.37 7.45
C ASN A 213 12.73 -0.41 6.35
N SER A 214 13.52 0.26 5.51
CA SER A 214 14.24 -0.38 4.41
C SER A 214 15.65 0.18 4.17
N PRO A 215 16.56 0.11 5.19
CA PRO A 215 17.88 0.72 5.08
C PRO A 215 18.96 -0.15 4.40
N PHE A 216 18.63 -1.38 4.01
CA PHE A 216 19.57 -2.32 3.41
C PHE A 216 19.19 -2.69 1.98
N THR A 217 20.20 -2.91 1.14
CA THR A 217 20.08 -3.52 -0.18
C THR A 217 21.26 -4.46 -0.37
N GLU A 218 20.99 -5.70 -0.77
CA GLU A 218 22.03 -6.70 -1.10
C GLU A 218 23.08 -6.87 0.02
N GLY A 219 22.60 -6.86 1.27
CA GLY A 219 23.36 -7.16 2.47
C GLY A 219 24.13 -5.96 3.04
N LYS A 220 23.91 -4.74 2.54
CA LYS A 220 24.63 -3.53 2.98
C LYS A 220 23.70 -2.34 3.17
N PRO A 221 24.06 -1.38 4.06
CA PRO A 221 23.39 -0.09 4.13
C PRO A 221 23.35 0.61 2.76
N ASN A 222 22.17 1.03 2.33
CA ASN A 222 21.96 1.62 1.00
C ASN A 222 21.97 3.16 1.00
N GLY A 223 22.11 3.78 2.18
CA GLY A 223 22.14 5.23 2.35
C GLY A 223 20.77 5.89 2.49
N PHE A 224 19.70 5.10 2.59
CA PHE A 224 18.33 5.56 2.82
C PHE A 224 17.75 4.96 4.11
N LEU A 225 16.69 5.57 4.62
CA LEU A 225 15.88 5.04 5.71
C LEU A 225 14.65 4.29 5.17
N SER A 226 14.03 4.82 4.12
CA SER A 226 13.03 4.11 3.30
C SER A 226 13.51 4.05 1.85
N TYR A 227 14.28 3.01 1.51
CA TYR A 227 14.64 2.76 0.12
C TYR A 227 13.42 2.37 -0.71
N ARG A 228 12.42 1.73 -0.10
CA ARG A 228 11.11 1.51 -0.72
C ARG A 228 10.50 2.81 -1.24
N SER A 229 10.43 3.86 -0.42
CA SER A 229 9.86 5.13 -0.87
C SER A 229 10.71 5.77 -1.97
N HIS A 230 12.03 5.63 -1.93
CA HIS A 230 12.90 6.06 -3.02
C HIS A 230 12.62 5.32 -4.34
N ILE A 231 12.38 4.00 -4.30
CA ILE A 231 12.02 3.19 -5.48
C ILE A 231 10.80 3.77 -6.22
N TRP A 232 9.80 4.28 -5.48
CA TRP A 232 8.62 4.91 -6.05
C TRP A 232 8.88 6.25 -6.76
N SER A 233 10.09 6.83 -6.67
CA SER A 233 10.47 8.03 -7.42
C SER A 233 10.94 7.76 -8.85
N ASP A 234 11.35 6.52 -9.15
CA ASP A 234 11.83 6.10 -10.48
C ASP A 234 11.20 4.77 -10.92
N THR A 235 9.92 4.59 -10.56
CA THR A 235 9.10 3.44 -10.97
C THR A 235 8.42 3.69 -12.31
N ASP A 236 7.58 4.72 -12.38
CA ASP A 236 6.89 5.17 -13.61
C ASP A 236 6.32 6.58 -13.35
N PRO A 237 6.78 7.62 -14.06
CA PRO A 237 6.39 9.00 -13.83
C PRO A 237 4.92 9.31 -14.17
N HIS A 238 4.25 8.46 -14.95
CA HIS A 238 2.85 8.70 -15.35
C HIS A 238 1.85 8.34 -14.25
N ARG A 239 2.23 7.44 -13.33
CA ARG A 239 1.31 6.85 -12.35
C ARG A 239 1.75 7.01 -10.90
N THR A 240 2.85 7.71 -10.63
CA THR A 240 3.40 7.88 -9.27
C THR A 240 3.43 9.35 -8.85
N GLY A 241 3.75 9.59 -7.57
CA GLY A 241 4.06 10.94 -7.06
C GLY A 241 2.93 11.64 -6.30
N MET A 242 3.12 12.95 -6.11
CA MET A 242 2.35 13.80 -5.18
C MET A 242 1.11 14.46 -5.79
N LEU A 243 0.79 14.16 -7.06
CA LEU A 243 -0.40 14.65 -7.77
C LEU A 243 -0.69 16.15 -7.53
N PRO A 244 0.16 17.07 -8.05
CA PRO A 244 0.07 18.49 -7.71
C PRO A 244 -1.30 19.12 -7.98
N PHE A 245 -2.03 18.61 -8.98
CA PHE A 245 -3.39 19.06 -9.31
C PHE A 245 -4.42 18.86 -8.19
N VAL A 246 -4.16 18.02 -7.20
CA VAL A 246 -5.04 17.84 -6.03
C VAL A 246 -5.13 19.13 -5.19
N PHE A 247 -4.12 20.00 -5.28
CA PHE A 247 -4.05 21.27 -4.56
C PHE A 247 -4.57 22.46 -5.38
N GLU A 248 -5.00 22.26 -6.63
CA GLU A 248 -5.64 23.29 -7.45
C GLU A 248 -7.03 23.64 -6.92
N ASP A 249 -7.44 24.89 -7.06
CA ASP A 249 -8.80 25.31 -6.77
C ASP A 249 -9.80 24.57 -7.65
N GLY A 250 -10.89 24.07 -7.06
CA GLY A 250 -11.88 23.27 -7.79
C GLY A 250 -11.50 21.81 -8.03
N PHE A 251 -10.41 21.29 -7.44
CA PHE A 251 -10.12 19.86 -7.47
C PHE A 251 -11.32 19.01 -6.99
N GLY A 252 -11.64 17.98 -7.77
CA GLY A 252 -12.74 17.04 -7.53
C GLY A 252 -12.61 15.77 -8.39
N TYR A 253 -13.67 14.97 -8.45
CA TYR A 253 -13.73 13.70 -9.18
C TYR A 253 -13.42 13.86 -10.66
N GLU A 254 -13.90 14.94 -11.27
CA GLU A 254 -13.68 15.22 -12.68
C GLU A 254 -12.18 15.34 -13.01
N ARG A 255 -11.44 16.14 -12.22
CA ARG A 255 -10.00 16.33 -12.43
C ARG A 255 -9.22 15.03 -12.20
N TYR A 256 -9.63 14.22 -11.23
CA TYR A 256 -9.01 12.92 -10.98
C TYR A 256 -9.31 11.91 -12.11
N ALA A 257 -10.52 11.93 -12.68
CA ALA A 257 -10.87 11.12 -13.84
C ALA A 257 -10.00 11.48 -15.05
N ASP A 258 -9.73 12.77 -15.28
CA ASP A 258 -8.82 13.20 -16.34
C ASP A 258 -7.40 12.69 -16.14
N TYR A 259 -6.87 12.80 -14.91
CA TYR A 259 -5.59 12.20 -14.57
C TYR A 259 -5.58 10.70 -14.88
N ALA A 260 -6.57 9.95 -14.40
CA ALA A 260 -6.64 8.51 -14.64
C ALA A 260 -6.77 8.16 -16.13
N LEU A 261 -7.49 8.96 -16.93
CA LEU A 261 -7.56 8.81 -18.38
C LEU A 261 -6.22 9.07 -19.09
N ASP A 262 -5.36 9.91 -18.51
CA ASP A 262 -4.03 10.22 -19.04
C ASP A 262 -2.95 9.22 -18.59
N VAL A 263 -3.22 8.42 -17.55
CA VAL A 263 -2.36 7.29 -17.17
C VAL A 263 -2.41 6.22 -18.28
N PRO A 264 -1.27 5.80 -18.87
CA PRO A 264 -1.28 4.73 -19.85
C PRO A 264 -1.74 3.41 -19.24
N MET A 265 -2.51 2.63 -20.00
CA MET A 265 -3.01 1.32 -19.56
C MET A 265 -1.87 0.31 -19.38
N TYR A 266 -2.13 -0.74 -18.62
CA TYR A 266 -1.31 -1.96 -18.59
C TYR A 266 -1.94 -3.10 -19.37
N PHE A 267 -3.20 -3.40 -19.08
CA PHE A 267 -3.87 -4.57 -19.63
C PHE A 267 -5.37 -4.34 -19.76
N VAL A 268 -6.01 -5.20 -20.53
CA VAL A 268 -7.45 -5.46 -20.46
C VAL A 268 -7.62 -6.95 -20.17
N PHE A 269 -8.58 -7.33 -19.32
CA PHE A 269 -8.84 -8.75 -19.07
C PHE A 269 -10.12 -9.19 -19.77
N ARG A 270 -10.01 -10.26 -20.55
CA ARG A 270 -11.09 -10.86 -21.35
C ARG A 270 -10.92 -12.37 -21.34
N GLU A 271 -12.02 -13.11 -21.14
CA GLU A 271 -12.06 -14.58 -21.27
C GLU A 271 -10.91 -15.27 -20.51
N GLY A 272 -10.72 -14.89 -19.24
CA GLY A 272 -9.69 -15.48 -18.39
C GLY A 272 -8.25 -15.04 -18.70
N LYS A 273 -8.02 -14.08 -19.60
CA LYS A 273 -6.69 -13.69 -20.07
C LYS A 273 -6.43 -12.19 -19.92
N TYR A 274 -5.19 -11.87 -19.54
CA TYR A 274 -4.65 -10.51 -19.59
C TYR A 274 -4.11 -10.19 -20.98
N ILE A 275 -4.77 -9.27 -21.68
CA ILE A 275 -4.35 -8.72 -22.97
C ILE A 275 -3.43 -7.53 -22.72
N ASP A 276 -2.24 -7.55 -23.31
CA ASP A 276 -1.25 -6.48 -23.16
C ASP A 276 -1.75 -5.19 -23.84
N ALA A 277 -2.10 -4.20 -23.03
CA ALA A 277 -2.47 -2.86 -23.46
C ALA A 277 -1.43 -1.82 -22.98
N SER A 278 -0.20 -2.27 -22.73
CA SER A 278 0.80 -1.48 -22.03
C SER A 278 1.24 -0.26 -22.85
N GLY A 279 0.99 0.92 -22.32
CA GLY A 279 1.26 2.19 -23.02
C GLY A 279 0.12 2.67 -23.93
N LEU A 280 -0.99 1.94 -24.02
CA LEU A 280 -2.17 2.37 -24.76
C LEU A 280 -3.06 3.31 -23.94
N SER A 281 -3.98 4.01 -24.61
CA SER A 281 -4.82 5.05 -24.04
C SER A 281 -6.19 4.52 -23.62
N PHE A 282 -6.59 4.80 -22.37
CA PHE A 282 -7.96 4.52 -21.94
C PHE A 282 -8.98 5.42 -22.66
N ARG A 283 -8.56 6.62 -23.12
CA ARG A 283 -9.40 7.49 -23.96
C ARG A 283 -9.72 6.82 -25.31
N ASP A 284 -8.73 6.17 -25.93
CA ASP A 284 -8.97 5.41 -27.16
C ASP A 284 -9.90 4.22 -26.89
N PHE A 285 -9.78 3.58 -25.73
CA PHE A 285 -10.68 2.51 -25.34
C PHE A 285 -12.13 2.99 -25.21
N LEU A 286 -12.35 4.12 -24.54
CA LEU A 286 -13.69 4.73 -24.39
C LEU A 286 -14.35 5.03 -25.75
N GLU A 287 -13.55 5.36 -26.77
CA GLU A 287 -14.00 5.62 -28.14
C GLU A 287 -14.13 4.37 -29.02
N GLY A 288 -13.83 3.17 -28.51
CA GLY A 288 -13.83 1.93 -29.31
C GLY A 288 -12.62 1.79 -30.24
N LYS A 289 -11.53 2.52 -29.97
CA LYS A 289 -10.33 2.63 -30.81
C LYS A 289 -9.09 1.96 -30.21
N LEU A 290 -9.23 1.20 -29.12
CA LEU A 290 -8.12 0.48 -28.52
C LEU A 290 -7.58 -0.57 -29.52
N SER A 291 -6.32 -0.43 -29.94
CA SER A 291 -5.75 -1.21 -31.04
C SER A 291 -5.75 -2.73 -30.82
N VAL A 292 -5.69 -3.17 -29.55
CA VAL A 292 -5.73 -4.59 -29.18
C VAL A 292 -7.15 -5.14 -29.03
N LEU A 293 -8.17 -4.28 -29.00
CA LEU A 293 -9.59 -4.63 -28.95
C LEU A 293 -10.42 -3.69 -29.84
N PRO A 294 -10.26 -3.73 -31.18
CA PRO A 294 -10.91 -2.77 -32.07
C PRO A 294 -12.43 -2.85 -32.00
N GLY A 295 -13.09 -1.72 -31.77
CA GLY A 295 -14.55 -1.63 -31.69
C GLY A 295 -15.15 -1.93 -30.31
N GLU A 296 -14.37 -2.46 -29.36
CA GLU A 296 -14.84 -2.68 -27.99
C GLU A 296 -14.72 -1.41 -27.14
N LYS A 297 -15.73 -1.18 -26.28
CA LYS A 297 -15.72 -0.14 -25.25
C LYS A 297 -15.40 -0.73 -23.86
N PRO A 298 -14.86 0.08 -22.93
CA PRO A 298 -14.54 -0.39 -21.59
C PRO A 298 -15.80 -0.72 -20.79
N THR A 299 -15.69 -1.70 -19.90
CA THR A 299 -16.68 -2.01 -18.87
C THR A 299 -16.36 -1.28 -17.56
N GLU A 300 -17.31 -1.23 -16.61
CA GLU A 300 -17.04 -0.73 -15.24
C GLU A 300 -15.83 -1.44 -14.60
N LYS A 301 -15.69 -2.75 -14.82
CA LYS A 301 -14.56 -3.55 -14.31
C LYS A 301 -13.22 -3.20 -14.96
N ASP A 302 -13.22 -2.82 -16.24
CA ASP A 302 -12.00 -2.34 -16.90
C ASP A 302 -11.55 -0.99 -16.34
N TRP A 303 -12.49 -0.13 -15.94
CA TRP A 303 -12.17 1.12 -15.25
C TRP A 303 -11.63 0.88 -13.85
N GLU A 304 -12.24 -0.02 -13.07
CA GLU A 304 -11.73 -0.43 -11.76
C GLU A 304 -10.30 -1.00 -11.84
N ASP A 305 -10.06 -1.90 -12.81
CA ASP A 305 -8.74 -2.45 -13.07
C ASP A 305 -7.74 -1.35 -13.44
N HIS A 306 -8.12 -0.42 -14.34
CA HIS A 306 -7.26 0.69 -14.74
C HIS A 306 -6.89 1.61 -13.57
N LEU A 307 -7.86 2.01 -12.76
CA LEU A 307 -7.63 2.79 -11.53
C LEU A 307 -6.71 2.05 -10.54
N SER A 308 -6.79 0.72 -10.48
CA SER A 308 -5.90 -0.10 -9.65
C SER A 308 -4.44 -0.10 -10.13
N THR A 309 -4.16 0.40 -11.33
CA THR A 309 -2.81 0.54 -11.88
C THR A 309 -2.19 1.92 -11.68
N ALA A 310 -2.93 2.91 -11.18
CA ALA A 310 -2.33 4.15 -10.70
C ALA A 310 -1.66 3.90 -9.34
N PHE A 311 -0.48 4.46 -9.08
CA PHE A 311 0.26 4.27 -7.82
C PHE A 311 0.81 5.58 -7.21
N PRO A 312 -0.02 6.64 -7.06
CA PRO A 312 0.40 7.85 -6.36
C PRO A 312 0.65 7.60 -4.86
N GLU A 313 1.14 8.61 -4.15
CA GLU A 313 1.34 8.56 -2.68
C GLU A 313 0.01 8.38 -1.91
N VAL A 314 -1.08 8.94 -2.45
CA VAL A 314 -2.47 8.68 -2.04
C VAL A 314 -3.31 8.46 -3.28
N ARG A 315 -4.11 7.39 -3.30
CA ARG A 315 -4.91 6.98 -4.47
C ARG A 315 -6.40 7.12 -4.19
N LEU A 316 -7.15 7.56 -5.20
CA LEU A 316 -8.61 7.58 -5.17
C LEU A 316 -9.19 6.46 -6.04
N LYS A 317 -10.03 5.65 -5.43
CA LYS A 317 -10.97 4.71 -6.07
C LYS A 317 -12.37 5.09 -5.56
N SER A 318 -13.22 4.12 -5.23
CA SER A 318 -14.42 4.35 -4.40
C SER A 318 -14.11 4.65 -2.92
N PHE A 319 -12.83 4.79 -2.57
CA PHE A 319 -12.25 5.12 -1.28
C PHE A 319 -10.87 5.74 -1.49
N LEU A 320 -10.30 6.38 -0.46
CA LEU A 320 -8.92 6.87 -0.45
C LEU A 320 -8.00 5.79 0.12
N GLU A 321 -6.83 5.62 -0.50
CA GLU A 321 -5.82 4.64 -0.08
C GLU A 321 -4.49 5.34 0.18
N MET A 322 -3.96 5.16 1.38
CA MET A 322 -2.75 5.82 1.88
C MET A 322 -1.56 4.86 1.73
N ARG A 323 -0.56 5.22 0.91
CA ARG A 323 0.38 4.25 0.31
C ARG A 323 1.85 4.43 0.71
N GLY A 324 2.17 5.45 1.50
CA GLY A 324 3.55 5.84 1.80
C GLY A 324 4.35 4.92 2.73
N ALA A 325 3.70 4.05 3.52
CA ALA A 325 4.35 3.34 4.62
C ALA A 325 5.05 2.03 4.23
N ASP A 326 6.27 1.82 4.73
CA ASP A 326 6.97 0.54 4.61
C ASP A 326 6.28 -0.57 5.43
N GLY A 327 6.44 -1.82 4.96
CA GLY A 327 6.06 -3.02 5.70
C GLY A 327 6.72 -3.12 7.08
N GLY A 328 6.09 -3.82 8.02
CA GLY A 328 6.57 -3.95 9.39
C GLY A 328 5.83 -5.02 10.21
N PRO A 329 6.27 -5.28 11.47
CA PRO A 329 5.59 -6.15 12.42
C PRO A 329 4.20 -5.64 12.81
N TRP A 330 3.43 -6.51 13.46
CA TRP A 330 2.04 -6.29 13.89
C TRP A 330 1.76 -4.90 14.48
N GLY A 331 2.60 -4.42 15.40
CA GLY A 331 2.40 -3.11 16.04
C GLY A 331 2.40 -1.95 15.04
N ARG A 332 3.18 -2.03 13.95
CA ARG A 332 3.19 -1.05 12.86
C ARG A 332 2.02 -1.26 11.89
N ILE A 333 1.65 -2.51 11.60
CA ILE A 333 0.47 -2.80 10.78
C ILE A 333 -0.78 -2.17 11.40
N CYS A 334 -0.95 -2.27 12.72
CA CYS A 334 -2.02 -1.62 13.48
C CYS A 334 -1.90 -0.09 13.56
N ALA A 335 -0.68 0.44 13.63
CA ALA A 335 -0.47 1.87 13.83
C ALA A 335 -0.79 2.71 12.57
N LEU A 336 -0.59 2.16 11.36
CA LEU A 336 -0.88 2.88 10.13
C LEU A 336 -2.37 3.27 10.00
N PRO A 337 -3.33 2.33 10.08
CA PRO A 337 -4.74 2.70 10.04
C PRO A 337 -5.11 3.57 11.25
N ALA A 338 -4.50 3.37 12.42
CA ALA A 338 -4.76 4.23 13.59
C ALA A 338 -4.38 5.70 13.35
N LEU A 339 -3.23 5.95 12.70
CA LEU A 339 -2.80 7.30 12.32
C LEU A 339 -3.85 7.96 11.42
N TRP A 340 -4.18 7.32 10.30
CA TRP A 340 -5.04 7.95 9.30
C TRP A 340 -6.50 8.03 9.72
N VAL A 341 -7.02 7.04 10.45
CA VAL A 341 -8.37 7.12 11.04
C VAL A 341 -8.44 8.24 12.07
N GLY A 342 -7.42 8.38 12.91
CA GLY A 342 -7.33 9.47 13.88
C GLY A 342 -7.29 10.85 13.24
N LEU A 343 -6.62 10.99 12.09
CA LEU A 343 -6.51 12.27 11.37
C LEU A 343 -7.75 12.59 10.53
N LEU A 344 -8.41 11.60 9.93
CA LEU A 344 -9.39 11.83 8.86
C LEU A 344 -10.84 11.56 9.27
N TYR A 345 -11.10 10.69 10.26
CA TYR A 345 -12.47 10.29 10.63
C TYR A 345 -13.11 11.11 11.75
N ASP A 346 -12.46 12.21 12.15
CA ASP A 346 -13.03 13.25 13.00
C ASP A 346 -12.83 14.61 12.33
N ASP A 347 -13.91 15.40 12.18
CA ASP A 347 -13.85 16.67 11.45
C ASP A 347 -12.93 17.68 12.16
N THR A 348 -12.84 17.67 13.50
CA THR A 348 -11.94 18.59 14.23
C THR A 348 -10.48 18.19 14.06
N ALA A 349 -10.18 16.89 14.10
CA ALA A 349 -8.84 16.38 13.84
C ALA A 349 -8.40 16.61 12.39
N LEU A 350 -9.30 16.45 11.41
CA LEU A 350 -9.03 16.74 10.01
C LEU A 350 -8.71 18.22 9.78
N ASP A 351 -9.46 19.12 10.42
CA ASP A 351 -9.22 20.56 10.36
C ASP A 351 -7.86 20.92 10.95
N ALA A 352 -7.55 20.40 12.15
CA ALA A 352 -6.26 20.60 12.81
C ALA A 352 -5.08 20.04 11.99
N ALA A 353 -5.24 18.84 11.42
CA ALA A 353 -4.22 18.22 10.58
C ALA A 353 -3.96 19.04 9.31
N TRP A 354 -5.01 19.57 8.69
CA TRP A 354 -4.89 20.47 7.55
C TRP A 354 -4.20 21.78 7.93
N ASP A 355 -4.52 22.36 9.09
CA ASP A 355 -3.90 23.60 9.57
C ASP A 355 -2.38 23.50 9.75
N VAL A 356 -1.84 22.32 10.06
CA VAL A 356 -0.39 22.09 10.15
C VAL A 356 0.33 22.23 8.80
N VAL A 357 -0.35 21.91 7.69
CA VAL A 357 0.29 21.69 6.37
C VAL A 357 -0.29 22.52 5.22
N LYS A 358 -1.37 23.26 5.45
CA LYS A 358 -2.11 24.01 4.41
C LYS A 358 -1.25 25.04 3.69
N ASP A 359 -0.30 25.65 4.39
CA ASP A 359 0.53 26.75 3.86
C ASP A 359 1.75 26.27 3.06
N TRP A 360 1.99 24.96 2.98
CA TRP A 360 3.09 24.43 2.19
C TRP A 360 2.81 24.62 0.70
N SER A 361 3.78 25.15 -0.03
CA SER A 361 3.73 25.17 -1.49
C SER A 361 3.89 23.77 -2.07
N MET A 362 3.48 23.58 -3.32
CA MET A 362 3.68 22.29 -4.00
C MET A 362 5.17 21.92 -4.12
N ASN A 363 6.04 22.92 -4.31
CA ASN A 363 7.48 22.69 -4.37
C ASN A 363 8.03 22.18 -3.02
N GLU A 364 7.54 22.72 -1.90
CA GLU A 364 7.92 22.23 -0.57
C GLU A 364 7.41 20.81 -0.32
N ARG A 365 6.17 20.49 -0.72
CA ARG A 365 5.62 19.13 -0.63
C ARG A 365 6.43 18.13 -1.45
N GLN A 366 6.84 18.50 -2.66
CA GLN A 366 7.68 17.66 -3.52
C GLN A 366 9.09 17.49 -2.94
N ALA A 367 9.74 18.57 -2.52
CA ALA A 367 11.06 18.51 -1.90
C ALA A 367 11.05 17.66 -0.61
N LEU A 368 9.95 17.68 0.13
CA LEU A 368 9.77 16.83 1.30
C LEU A 368 9.67 15.36 0.90
N ARG A 369 8.83 15.04 -0.08
CA ARG A 369 8.70 13.67 -0.62
C ARG A 369 10.04 13.12 -1.13
N ASP A 370 10.88 13.96 -1.74
CA ASP A 370 12.18 13.54 -2.27
C ASP A 370 13.26 13.38 -1.19
N SER A 371 13.17 14.13 -0.08
CA SER A 371 14.18 14.13 0.98
C SER A 371 13.90 13.13 2.12
N VAL A 372 12.62 12.85 2.41
CA VAL A 372 12.22 11.91 3.46
C VAL A 372 12.81 10.50 3.31
N PRO A 373 12.86 9.88 2.12
CA PRO A 373 13.42 8.54 1.98
C PRO A 373 14.83 8.40 2.58
N ARG A 374 15.63 9.46 2.53
CA ARG A 374 16.99 9.50 3.06
C ARG A 374 17.08 10.07 4.48
N LEU A 375 16.28 11.09 4.81
CA LEU A 375 16.45 11.86 6.05
C LEU A 375 15.42 11.52 7.13
N GLY A 376 14.34 10.80 6.81
CA GLY A 376 13.27 10.47 7.75
C GLY A 376 12.71 11.71 8.44
N LEU A 377 12.63 11.67 9.77
CA LEU A 377 12.14 12.80 10.59
C LEU A 377 13.05 14.04 10.53
N ASN A 378 14.29 13.90 10.07
CA ASN A 378 15.22 15.01 9.90
C ASN A 378 15.05 15.71 8.54
N ALA A 379 14.12 15.27 7.69
CA ALA A 379 13.82 15.95 6.44
C ALA A 379 13.37 17.40 6.71
N PRO A 380 13.93 18.38 5.99
CA PRO A 380 13.68 19.78 6.23
C PRO A 380 12.25 20.16 5.81
N ILE A 381 11.64 21.04 6.60
CA ILE A 381 10.44 21.79 6.23
C ILE A 381 10.77 23.28 6.27
N GLY A 382 9.92 24.13 5.68
CA GLY A 382 10.14 25.57 5.61
C GLY A 382 10.50 26.23 6.95
N GLY A 383 11.28 27.32 6.90
CA GLY A 383 11.63 28.09 8.10
C GLY A 383 12.70 27.46 9.01
N GLY A 384 13.54 26.56 8.50
CA GLY A 384 14.63 25.93 9.25
C GLY A 384 14.17 24.83 10.21
N ARG A 385 12.92 24.37 10.09
CA ARG A 385 12.35 23.26 10.85
C ARG A 385 12.57 21.93 10.11
N THR A 386 12.20 20.84 10.75
CA THR A 386 12.18 19.48 10.15
C THR A 386 10.86 18.79 10.48
N LEU A 387 10.56 17.66 9.84
CA LEU A 387 9.38 16.83 10.17
C LEU A 387 9.28 16.47 11.64
N ARG A 388 10.43 16.26 12.32
CA ARG A 388 10.47 16.00 13.77
C ARG A 388 9.72 17.07 14.58
N HIS A 389 9.73 18.32 14.12
CA HIS A 389 9.09 19.44 14.81
C HIS A 389 7.56 19.44 14.70
N ILE A 390 6.97 18.68 13.78
CA ILE A 390 5.51 18.52 13.66
C ILE A 390 5.04 17.11 14.00
N ALA A 391 5.95 16.13 14.06
CA ALA A 391 5.58 14.71 14.23
C ALA A 391 4.79 14.46 15.53
N ALA A 392 5.19 15.08 16.63
CA ALA A 392 4.48 14.97 17.91
C ALA A 392 3.08 15.60 17.85
N GLU A 393 2.97 16.77 17.23
CA GLU A 393 1.69 17.47 17.05
C GLU A 393 0.72 16.65 16.20
N VAL A 394 1.17 16.13 15.05
CA VAL A 394 0.32 15.32 14.16
C VAL A 394 -0.11 14.01 14.83
N VAL A 395 0.79 13.31 15.52
CA VAL A 395 0.41 12.08 16.26
C VAL A 395 -0.57 12.38 17.39
N GLU A 396 -0.46 13.55 18.04
CA GLU A 396 -1.40 13.98 19.08
C GLU A 396 -2.77 14.38 18.52
N ILE A 397 -2.81 15.01 17.34
CA ILE A 397 -4.06 15.25 16.60
C ILE A 397 -4.74 13.92 16.27
N ALA A 398 -3.99 12.94 15.75
CA ALA A 398 -4.52 11.61 15.48
C ALA A 398 -5.07 10.94 16.75
N ARG A 399 -4.33 11.03 17.87
CA ARG A 399 -4.76 10.52 19.18
C ARG A 399 -6.07 11.17 19.63
N SER A 400 -6.20 12.49 19.43
CA SER A 400 -7.40 13.25 19.78
C SER A 400 -8.60 12.83 18.93
N GLY A 401 -8.43 12.63 17.62
CA GLY A 401 -9.51 12.13 16.75
C GLY A 401 -9.96 10.70 17.09
N LEU A 402 -9.02 9.80 17.44
CA LEU A 402 -9.37 8.47 17.95
C LEU A 402 -10.11 8.53 19.29
N ALA A 403 -9.71 9.43 20.19
CA ALA A 403 -10.40 9.64 21.45
C ALA A 403 -11.83 10.18 21.24
N ALA A 404 -12.02 11.11 20.29
CA ALA A 404 -13.32 11.67 19.93
C ALA A 404 -14.26 10.62 19.30
N ARG A 405 -13.71 9.72 18.46
CA ARG A 405 -14.47 8.58 17.92
C ARG A 405 -15.01 7.65 19.01
N GLY A 406 -14.30 7.52 20.12
CA GLY A 406 -14.79 6.83 21.32
C GLY A 406 -15.18 5.36 21.12
N ARG A 407 -14.60 4.66 20.13
CA ARG A 407 -14.85 3.22 19.94
C ARG A 407 -14.12 2.46 21.04
N LEU A 408 -14.87 1.67 21.82
CA LEU A 408 -14.34 0.91 22.95
C LEU A 408 -14.28 -0.58 22.63
N ASN A 409 -13.26 -1.26 23.13
CA ASN A 409 -13.23 -2.72 23.19
C ASN A 409 -14.06 -3.25 24.38
N SER A 410 -14.09 -4.57 24.55
CA SER A 410 -14.82 -5.23 25.66
C SER A 410 -14.25 -4.94 27.05
N ALA A 411 -13.00 -4.47 27.15
CA ALA A 411 -12.35 -4.07 28.40
C ALA A 411 -12.57 -2.59 28.75
N GLY A 412 -13.15 -1.81 27.83
CA GLY A 412 -13.39 -0.38 28.00
C GLY A 412 -12.27 0.53 27.51
N ASP A 413 -11.21 -0.02 26.89
CA ASP A 413 -10.16 0.80 26.27
C ASP A 413 -10.61 1.33 24.92
N ASN A 414 -10.17 2.54 24.57
CA ASN A 414 -10.38 3.11 23.24
C ASN A 414 -9.24 2.77 22.27
N GLU A 415 -9.37 3.24 21.02
CA GLU A 415 -8.43 2.94 19.94
C GLU A 415 -7.06 3.66 20.05
N THR A 416 -6.87 4.59 20.99
CA THR A 416 -5.67 5.45 21.04
C THR A 416 -4.36 4.68 21.29
N GLY A 417 -4.43 3.51 21.96
CA GLY A 417 -3.28 2.66 22.24
C GLY A 417 -2.57 2.14 20.97
N TYR A 418 -3.26 2.08 19.83
CA TYR A 418 -2.66 1.64 18.56
C TYR A 418 -1.65 2.63 17.99
N LEU A 419 -1.55 3.85 18.53
CA LEU A 419 -0.53 4.83 18.16
C LEU A 419 0.81 4.65 18.89
N ALA A 420 0.91 3.70 19.83
CA ALA A 420 2.09 3.55 20.70
C ALA A 420 3.41 3.40 19.91
N ALA A 421 3.40 2.65 18.80
CA ALA A 421 4.59 2.49 17.95
C ALA A 421 5.08 3.83 17.37
N LEU A 422 4.15 4.72 17.00
CA LEU A 422 4.50 6.04 16.45
C LEU A 422 4.93 7.01 17.54
N GLN A 423 4.29 6.95 18.70
CA GLN A 423 4.68 7.73 19.87
C GLN A 423 6.12 7.41 20.30
N ASP A 424 6.52 6.14 20.25
CA ASP A 424 7.89 5.72 20.54
C ASP A 424 8.91 6.25 19.50
N VAL A 425 8.57 6.22 18.21
CA VAL A 425 9.40 6.83 17.15
C VAL A 425 9.54 8.35 17.36
N VAL A 426 8.46 9.04 17.68
CA VAL A 426 8.46 10.49 17.97
C VAL A 426 9.31 10.80 19.21
N ALA A 427 9.11 10.07 20.31
CA ALA A 427 9.79 10.31 21.58
C ALA A 427 11.30 10.05 21.47
N SER A 428 11.69 8.94 20.84
CA SER A 428 13.10 8.60 20.61
C SER A 428 13.74 9.47 19.53
N GLY A 429 12.95 9.97 18.59
CA GLY A 429 13.43 10.62 17.36
C GLY A 429 14.17 9.67 16.42
N LYS A 430 14.00 8.34 16.60
CA LYS A 430 14.63 7.30 15.79
C LYS A 430 13.59 6.49 15.05
N THR A 431 13.67 6.50 13.73
CA THR A 431 12.90 5.64 12.83
C THR A 431 13.27 4.16 13.01
N PRO A 432 12.41 3.22 12.61
CA PRO A 432 12.75 1.80 12.62
C PRO A 432 14.01 1.48 11.81
N ALA A 433 14.19 2.12 10.65
CA ALA A 433 15.39 1.98 9.83
C ALA A 433 16.68 2.42 10.55
N GLU A 434 16.65 3.54 11.29
CA GLU A 434 17.81 3.97 12.10
C GLU A 434 18.12 2.95 13.21
N ARG A 435 17.10 2.32 13.82
CA ARG A 435 17.32 1.26 14.81
C ARG A 435 17.96 0.04 14.17
N LEU A 436 17.51 -0.38 12.99
CA LEU A 436 18.15 -1.47 12.25
C LEU A 436 19.61 -1.16 11.89
N LEU A 437 19.90 0.08 11.49
CA LEU A 437 21.27 0.54 11.24
C LEU A 437 22.14 0.52 12.52
N ASP A 438 21.59 0.92 13.67
CA ASP A 438 22.27 0.81 14.96
C ASP A 438 22.60 -0.65 15.30
N ARG A 439 21.67 -1.59 15.09
CA ARG A 439 21.92 -3.04 15.29
C ARG A 439 22.99 -3.55 14.32
N TYR A 440 22.89 -3.18 13.04
CA TYR A 440 23.86 -3.55 12.00
C TYR A 440 25.29 -3.10 12.36
N HIS A 441 25.47 -1.85 12.77
CA HIS A 441 26.77 -1.30 13.15
C HIS A 441 27.24 -1.71 14.55
N GLY A 442 26.32 -2.21 15.39
CA GLY A 442 26.58 -2.69 16.74
C GLY A 442 26.55 -4.23 16.82
N GLU A 443 25.50 -4.75 17.44
CA GLU A 443 25.36 -6.17 17.83
C GLU A 443 25.48 -7.17 16.67
N TRP A 444 25.06 -6.78 15.47
CA TRP A 444 25.16 -7.66 14.31
C TRP A 444 26.55 -7.65 13.68
N GLY A 445 27.44 -6.71 14.04
CA GLY A 445 28.81 -6.67 13.54
C GLY A 445 28.92 -6.60 12.01
N GLY A 446 27.95 -5.97 11.33
CA GLY A 446 27.89 -5.89 9.88
C GLY A 446 27.22 -7.07 9.18
N ASP A 447 26.56 -7.97 9.91
CA ASP A 447 25.84 -9.13 9.37
C ASP A 447 24.33 -8.86 9.24
N VAL A 448 23.86 -8.50 8.03
CA VAL A 448 22.42 -8.28 7.76
C VAL A 448 21.58 -9.55 8.00
N SER A 449 22.14 -10.75 7.91
CA SER A 449 21.36 -11.99 8.06
C SER A 449 20.72 -12.15 9.45
N ARG A 450 21.21 -11.39 10.45
CA ARG A 450 20.61 -11.31 11.78
C ARG A 450 19.19 -10.76 11.78
N VAL A 451 18.80 -9.99 10.77
CA VAL A 451 17.44 -9.43 10.64
C VAL A 451 16.37 -10.53 10.61
N TYR A 452 16.65 -11.69 10.03
CA TYR A 452 15.73 -12.83 9.97
C TYR A 452 15.45 -13.46 11.35
N ALA A 453 16.34 -13.28 12.32
CA ALA A 453 16.13 -13.78 13.67
C ALA A 453 15.33 -12.81 14.55
N GLU A 454 15.29 -11.53 14.18
CA GLU A 454 14.81 -10.45 15.07
C GLU A 454 13.58 -9.71 14.56
N GLU A 455 13.42 -9.61 13.23
CA GLU A 455 12.32 -8.89 12.59
C GLU A 455 11.29 -9.84 11.94
N SER A 456 11.48 -11.15 12.15
CA SER A 456 10.55 -12.17 11.70
C SER A 456 9.49 -12.49 12.75
N PHE A 457 8.32 -12.94 12.29
CA PHE A 457 7.18 -13.30 13.14
C PHE A 457 6.52 -14.60 12.72
#